data_AF-A0A355YKE6-F1
#
_entry.id   AF-A0A355YKE6-F1
#
_cell.length_a   1.000
_cell.length_b   1.000
_cell.length_c   1.000
_cell.angle_alpha   90.00
_cell.angle_beta   90.00
_cell.angle_gamma   90.00
#
_symmetry.space_group_name_H-M   'P 1'
#
loop_
_entity.id
_entity.type
_entity.pdbx_description
1 polymer ?
#
loop_
_entity_poly.entity_id
_entity_poly.type
_entity_poly.pdbx_seq_one_letter_code
_entity_poly.pdbx_strand_id
1 'polypeptide(L)'
;MANILQVTTPNLNTDHRNVQSPTDPKHAVDPSVRNPADPNRVVRADNRDGQQTGNTTQDDLLSVINYESNYGAFVKSLGENSDLATALESLLFGDMAGLLGAEHTDVGALVDQFLMTLRMDSPQELFDFLQGQQDLQARFTGDFFNQLRYMLTQDTSGSFKEAALAFLKGYNNYTSGEHLLQQLHSLMDDIEQLLQRSFREEFREMADAMNWEAANGDTQQNASLISGRMIPFLSKYISSTHDYGPVRDATMLLIFNAVRYQDGERGMLERLLERLMDSRDFERMFKGDAQESLAKLLDGGPSTSQRAMMKSFADNLSGLLLRGANGQAGLENVQQFYTIMNGMLLNESVYMPLLHFIIPFQLEGNNV
;
A
#
# COMPACT_ATOMS: atom_id res chain seq x y z
N MET A 1 -7.79 -47.57 -50.98
CA MET A 1 -7.41 -46.24 -51.49
C MET A 1 -8.65 -45.34 -51.50
N ALA A 2 -8.69 -44.30 -50.66
CA ALA A 2 -9.63 -43.17 -50.63
C ALA A 2 -9.34 -42.34 -49.37
N ASN A 3 -9.55 -41.02 -49.27
CA ASN A 3 -9.41 -39.90 -50.18
C ASN A 3 -9.08 -38.72 -49.25
N ILE A 4 -8.04 -37.95 -49.56
CA ILE A 4 -7.57 -36.81 -48.78
C ILE A 4 -8.33 -35.57 -49.27
N LEU A 5 -8.73 -34.66 -48.37
CA LEU A 5 -9.43 -33.37 -48.61
C LEU A 5 -10.96 -33.43 -48.57
N GLN A 6 -11.53 -33.34 -47.37
CA GLN A 6 -12.75 -32.55 -47.16
C GLN A 6 -12.51 -31.56 -46.02
N VAL A 7 -12.45 -30.29 -46.40
CA VAL A 7 -12.52 -29.14 -45.50
C VAL A 7 -13.98 -28.98 -45.11
N THR A 8 -14.30 -29.17 -43.84
CA THR A 8 -15.57 -28.74 -43.25
C THR A 8 -15.28 -27.60 -42.29
N THR A 9 -15.62 -26.38 -42.71
CA THR A 9 -15.67 -25.18 -41.87
C THR A 9 -16.69 -25.40 -40.75
N PRO A 10 -16.35 -25.21 -39.45
CA PRO A 10 -17.36 -25.23 -38.41
C PRO A 10 -18.26 -23.99 -38.55
N ASN A 11 -19.55 -24.25 -38.75
CA ASN A 11 -20.64 -23.27 -38.74
C ASN A 11 -20.62 -22.49 -37.42
N LEU A 12 -20.54 -21.16 -37.49
CA LEU A 12 -20.86 -20.26 -36.38
C LEU A 12 -22.37 -20.31 -36.16
N ASN A 13 -22.82 -21.13 -35.21
CA ASN A 13 -24.22 -21.12 -34.80
C ASN A 13 -24.42 -20.04 -33.73
N THR A 14 -25.09 -18.96 -34.13
CA THR A 14 -25.42 -17.77 -33.32
C THR A 14 -26.76 -17.93 -32.59
N ASP A 15 -26.88 -18.97 -31.76
CA ASP A 15 -28.09 -19.15 -30.92
C ASP A 15 -27.72 -19.26 -29.44
N HIS A 16 -27.84 -18.11 -28.76
CA HIS A 16 -27.73 -17.97 -27.31
C HIS A 16 -29.04 -18.42 -26.64
N ARG A 17 -29.22 -19.72 -26.38
CA ARG A 17 -30.25 -20.22 -25.45
C ARG A 17 -29.81 -21.50 -24.73
N ASN A 18 -29.02 -21.35 -23.67
CA ASN A 18 -28.92 -22.37 -22.63
C ASN A 18 -30.06 -22.16 -21.63
N VAL A 19 -31.25 -22.70 -21.93
CA VAL A 19 -32.27 -22.96 -20.92
C VAL A 19 -32.04 -24.39 -20.43
N GLN A 20 -31.44 -24.55 -19.25
CA GLN A 20 -31.35 -25.86 -18.60
C GLN A 20 -32.70 -26.21 -17.97
N SER A 21 -33.26 -27.36 -18.37
CA SER A 21 -34.46 -27.96 -17.78
C SER A 21 -34.23 -28.36 -16.31
N PRO A 22 -35.17 -28.14 -15.37
CA PRO A 22 -34.91 -28.29 -13.93
C PRO A 22 -34.98 -29.73 -13.37
N THR A 23 -34.94 -30.78 -14.20
CA THR A 23 -35.29 -32.14 -13.74
C THR A 23 -34.34 -33.23 -14.24
N ASP A 24 -33.06 -33.18 -13.87
CA ASP A 24 -32.17 -34.33 -13.99
C ASP A 24 -31.13 -34.42 -12.85
N PRO A 25 -31.25 -35.36 -11.88
CA PRO A 25 -30.42 -35.41 -10.69
C PRO A 25 -29.09 -36.19 -10.88
N LYS A 26 -28.52 -36.24 -12.09
CA LYS A 26 -27.30 -37.01 -12.39
C LYS A 26 -26.24 -36.23 -13.17
N HIS A 27 -25.84 -35.06 -12.69
CA HIS A 27 -24.54 -34.48 -13.07
C HIS A 27 -23.83 -33.99 -11.82
N ALA A 28 -22.83 -34.75 -11.40
CA ALA A 28 -21.82 -34.28 -10.45
C ALA A 28 -21.18 -33.02 -11.06
N VAL A 29 -21.19 -31.93 -10.30
CA VAL A 29 -20.63 -30.64 -10.69
C VAL A 29 -19.13 -30.83 -10.95
N ASP A 30 -18.75 -30.79 -12.21
CA ASP A 30 -17.36 -30.69 -12.63
C ASP A 30 -16.81 -29.33 -12.12
N PRO A 31 -15.77 -29.31 -11.27
CA PRO A 31 -15.24 -28.08 -10.66
C PRO A 31 -14.58 -27.13 -11.67
N SER A 32 -14.58 -27.46 -12.97
CA SER A 32 -14.00 -26.64 -14.04
C SER A 32 -14.98 -25.66 -14.71
N VAL A 33 -16.28 -25.73 -14.44
CA VAL A 33 -17.29 -24.83 -15.05
C VAL A 33 -17.51 -23.59 -14.18
N ARG A 34 -16.99 -22.43 -14.64
CA ARG A 34 -17.19 -21.12 -14.00
C ARG A 34 -18.45 -20.44 -14.56
N ASN A 35 -19.42 -20.12 -13.71
CA ASN A 35 -20.57 -19.31 -14.10
C ASN A 35 -20.17 -17.83 -14.29
N PRO A 36 -20.80 -17.08 -15.21
CA PRO A 36 -20.56 -15.65 -15.36
C PRO A 36 -20.91 -14.88 -14.09
N ALA A 37 -20.04 -13.96 -13.67
CA ALA A 37 -20.24 -13.14 -12.49
C ALA A 37 -21.31 -12.06 -12.73
N ASP A 38 -22.21 -11.88 -11.77
CA ASP A 38 -23.22 -10.82 -11.77
C ASP A 38 -22.58 -9.48 -11.36
N PRO A 39 -22.53 -8.45 -12.23
CA PRO A 39 -21.91 -7.17 -11.93
C PRO A 39 -22.59 -6.37 -10.81
N ASN A 40 -23.83 -6.73 -10.44
CA ASN A 40 -24.62 -6.00 -9.45
C ASN A 40 -24.53 -6.61 -8.04
N ARG A 41 -23.77 -7.70 -7.85
CA ARG A 41 -23.56 -8.33 -6.53
C ARG A 41 -22.10 -8.77 -6.39
N VAL A 42 -21.51 -8.48 -5.24
CA VAL A 42 -20.16 -8.95 -4.92
C VAL A 42 -20.26 -10.40 -4.44
N VAL A 43 -19.79 -11.34 -5.25
CA VAL A 43 -19.63 -12.76 -4.91
C VAL A 43 -18.22 -13.22 -5.24
N ARG A 44 -17.68 -14.13 -4.43
CA ARG A 44 -16.38 -14.77 -4.69
C ARG A 44 -16.44 -15.57 -5.99
N ALA A 45 -15.30 -15.70 -6.68
CA ALA A 45 -15.18 -16.48 -7.91
C ALA A 45 -15.47 -17.98 -7.72
N ASP A 46 -15.56 -18.47 -6.47
CA ASP A 46 -15.76 -19.89 -6.12
C ASP A 46 -17.08 -20.21 -5.40
N ASN A 47 -17.94 -19.22 -5.12
CA ASN A 47 -19.24 -19.40 -4.44
C ASN A 47 -19.19 -20.14 -3.08
N ARG A 48 -18.09 -20.05 -2.32
CA ARG A 48 -18.02 -20.62 -0.97
C ARG A 48 -18.19 -19.55 0.11
N ASP A 49 -19.27 -19.68 0.88
CA ASP A 49 -19.53 -18.88 2.08
C ASP A 49 -18.45 -19.12 3.14
N GLY A 50 -17.96 -18.02 3.72
CA GLY A 50 -16.79 -17.99 4.59
C GLY A 50 -17.04 -18.61 5.96
N GLN A 51 -16.16 -19.56 6.33
CA GLN A 51 -15.82 -19.91 7.71
C GLN A 51 -14.63 -20.88 7.66
N GLN A 52 -13.41 -20.36 7.46
CA GLN A 52 -12.16 -21.06 7.83
C GLN A 52 -10.95 -20.15 7.58
N THR A 53 -10.70 -19.25 8.52
CA THR A 53 -9.34 -18.76 8.82
C THR A 53 -9.25 -18.65 10.33
N GLY A 54 -8.17 -19.21 10.88
CA GLY A 54 -7.96 -19.34 12.32
C GLY A 54 -7.84 -17.98 12.98
N ASN A 55 -8.53 -17.84 14.11
CA ASN A 55 -8.51 -16.65 14.94
C ASN A 55 -7.22 -16.65 15.78
N THR A 56 -6.12 -16.18 15.19
CA THR A 56 -4.88 -15.88 15.89
C THR A 56 -4.52 -14.43 15.60
N THR A 57 -4.72 -13.57 16.61
CA THR A 57 -4.57 -12.10 16.63
C THR A 57 -3.19 -11.56 16.21
N GLN A 58 -2.24 -12.44 15.89
CA GLN A 58 -0.87 -12.08 15.49
C GLN A 58 -0.65 -12.20 13.98
N ASP A 59 -1.47 -12.99 13.26
CA ASP A 59 -1.39 -13.11 11.80
C ASP A 59 -2.01 -11.90 11.07
N ASP A 60 -2.92 -11.17 11.72
CA ASP A 60 -3.64 -10.07 11.08
C ASP A 60 -2.80 -8.80 10.85
N LEU A 61 -1.68 -8.65 11.58
CA LEU A 61 -0.75 -7.54 11.39
C LEU A 61 0.10 -7.71 10.11
N LEU A 62 0.24 -8.95 9.63
CA LEU A 62 0.99 -9.30 8.41
C LEU A 62 0.07 -9.66 7.23
N SER A 63 -1.24 -9.80 7.45
CA SER A 63 -2.25 -10.24 6.46
C SER A 63 -2.79 -9.13 5.55
N VAL A 64 -2.18 -7.93 5.55
CA VAL A 64 -2.58 -6.74 4.73
C VAL A 64 -2.58 -7.02 3.21
N ILE A 65 -2.20 -8.22 2.77
CA ILE A 65 -2.35 -8.66 1.39
C ILE A 65 -3.51 -9.65 1.27
N ASN A 66 -4.74 -9.13 1.30
CA ASN A 66 -5.92 -9.88 0.86
C ASN A 66 -5.92 -9.99 -0.68
N TYR A 67 -5.50 -11.15 -1.20
CA TYR A 67 -5.37 -11.43 -2.64
C TYR A 67 -6.71 -11.47 -3.42
N GLU A 68 -7.86 -11.34 -2.75
CA GLU A 68 -9.20 -11.31 -3.33
C GLU A 68 -9.85 -9.92 -3.14
N SER A 69 -9.47 -8.96 -3.97
CA SER A 69 -10.08 -7.61 -4.10
C SER A 69 -10.00 -6.69 -2.87
N ASN A 70 -9.00 -5.80 -2.89
CA ASN A 70 -8.82 -4.71 -1.92
C ASN A 70 -10.09 -3.86 -1.76
N TYR A 71 -10.91 -3.69 -2.81
CA TYR A 71 -12.16 -2.90 -2.73
C TYR A 71 -13.20 -3.51 -1.78
N GLY A 72 -13.32 -4.84 -1.75
CA GLY A 72 -14.29 -5.52 -0.90
C GLY A 72 -13.90 -5.46 0.58
N ALA A 73 -12.62 -5.71 0.87
CA ALA A 73 -12.04 -5.52 2.19
C ALA A 73 -12.20 -4.07 2.66
N PHE A 74 -11.95 -3.11 1.78
CA PHE A 74 -12.11 -1.67 2.02
C PHE A 74 -13.55 -1.25 2.34
N VAL A 75 -14.56 -1.68 1.57
CA VAL A 75 -15.96 -1.32 1.86
C VAL A 75 -16.42 -1.93 3.17
N LYS A 76 -15.97 -3.16 3.45
CA LYS A 76 -16.24 -3.85 4.71
C LYS A 76 -15.61 -3.11 5.89
N SER A 77 -14.33 -2.75 5.80
CA SER A 77 -13.64 -1.99 6.84
C SER A 77 -14.25 -0.60 7.05
N LEU A 78 -14.75 0.06 6.00
CA LEU A 78 -15.43 1.37 6.12
C LEU A 78 -16.76 1.24 6.89
N GLY A 79 -17.49 0.14 6.70
CA GLY A 79 -18.70 -0.17 7.46
C GLY A 79 -18.44 -0.64 8.90
N GLU A 80 -17.30 -1.30 9.15
CA GLU A 80 -16.93 -1.84 10.47
C GLU A 80 -16.18 -0.83 11.36
N ASN A 81 -15.54 0.20 10.78
CA ASN A 81 -14.71 1.17 11.50
C ASN A 81 -15.40 2.53 11.74
N SER A 82 -16.73 2.56 11.98
CA SER A 82 -17.47 3.81 12.24
C SER A 82 -17.00 4.58 13.49
N ASP A 83 -16.30 3.90 14.40
CA ASP A 83 -15.88 4.43 15.71
C ASP A 83 -14.50 5.10 15.71
N LEU A 84 -13.83 5.20 14.54
CA LEU A 84 -12.50 5.82 14.44
C LEU A 84 -12.49 7.26 14.99
N ALA A 85 -13.49 8.07 14.64
CA ALA A 85 -13.56 9.47 15.07
C ALA A 85 -13.65 9.57 16.61
N THR A 86 -14.49 8.75 17.22
CA THR A 86 -14.67 8.69 18.68
C THR A 86 -13.41 8.16 19.39
N ALA A 87 -12.73 7.17 18.79
CA ALA A 87 -11.50 6.62 19.34
C ALA A 87 -10.34 7.64 19.28
N LEU A 88 -10.22 8.38 18.17
CA LEU A 88 -9.26 9.48 18.04
C LEU A 88 -9.60 10.63 19.00
N GLU A 89 -10.87 11.03 19.11
CA GLU A 89 -11.32 12.05 20.07
C GLU A 89 -10.97 11.64 21.51
N SER A 90 -11.17 10.39 21.87
CA SER A 90 -10.82 9.87 23.19
C SER A 90 -9.30 9.85 23.44
N LEU A 91 -8.49 9.55 22.42
CA LEU A 91 -7.03 9.59 22.50
C LEU A 91 -6.48 11.03 22.60
N LEU A 92 -7.12 11.98 21.92
CA LEU A 92 -6.64 13.36 21.79
C LEU A 92 -7.16 14.29 22.89
N PHE A 93 -8.41 14.08 23.31
CA PHE A 93 -9.17 14.99 24.17
C PHE A 93 -9.88 14.29 25.33
N GLY A 94 -9.83 12.96 25.41
CA GLY A 94 -10.32 12.20 26.56
C GLY A 94 -9.53 12.51 27.83
N ASP A 95 -9.98 11.98 28.98
CA ASP A 95 -9.33 12.21 30.27
C ASP A 95 -7.98 11.48 30.35
N MET A 96 -6.97 12.06 29.70
CA MET A 96 -5.58 11.61 29.61
C MET A 96 -4.89 11.56 30.98
N ALA A 97 -5.55 12.02 32.03
CA ALA A 97 -5.10 11.88 33.42
C ALA A 97 -4.88 10.41 33.82
N GLY A 98 -5.58 9.45 33.19
CA GLY A 98 -5.35 8.01 33.39
C GLY A 98 -4.08 7.48 32.71
N LEU A 99 -3.76 8.01 31.52
CA LEU A 99 -2.56 7.64 30.75
C LEU A 99 -1.26 8.29 31.28
N LEU A 100 -1.40 9.46 31.91
CA LEU A 100 -0.32 10.23 32.54
C LEU A 100 -0.09 9.83 34.02
N GLY A 101 -0.73 8.76 34.49
CA GLY A 101 -0.48 8.17 35.80
C GLY A 101 1.01 7.80 35.96
N ALA A 102 1.53 7.98 37.17
CA ALA A 102 2.96 7.95 37.51
C ALA A 102 3.74 6.65 37.17
N GLU A 103 3.09 5.62 36.63
CA GLU A 103 3.69 4.34 36.20
C GLU A 103 3.95 4.24 34.68
N HIS A 104 3.45 5.18 33.85
CA HIS A 104 3.51 5.12 32.37
C HIS A 104 4.26 6.31 31.74
N THR A 105 5.40 6.68 32.32
CA THR A 105 6.20 7.87 31.91
C THR A 105 6.62 7.89 30.44
N ASP A 106 6.87 6.72 29.85
CA ASP A 106 7.36 6.60 28.47
C ASP A 106 6.27 6.78 27.41
N VAL A 107 5.01 6.51 27.75
CA VAL A 107 3.87 6.78 26.86
C VAL A 107 3.42 8.23 27.01
N GLY A 108 3.43 8.77 28.22
CA GLY A 108 3.18 10.21 28.44
C GLY A 108 4.10 11.11 27.63
N ALA A 109 5.40 10.80 27.57
CA ALA A 109 6.36 11.54 26.76
C ALA A 109 6.08 11.46 25.25
N LEU A 110 5.61 10.31 24.74
CA LEU A 110 5.20 10.17 23.34
C LEU A 110 3.91 10.92 23.01
N VAL A 111 2.96 10.91 23.94
CA VAL A 111 1.75 11.71 23.84
C VAL A 111 2.10 13.19 23.79
N ASP A 112 2.97 13.65 24.70
CA ASP A 112 3.43 15.05 24.70
C ASP A 112 4.15 15.42 23.40
N GLN A 113 5.02 14.54 22.90
CA GLN A 113 5.73 14.73 21.64
C GLN A 113 4.76 14.74 20.44
N PHE A 114 3.74 13.88 20.45
CA PHE A 114 2.70 13.86 19.44
C PHE A 114 1.83 15.13 19.50
N LEU A 115 1.39 15.55 20.69
CA LEU A 115 0.65 16.80 20.88
C LEU A 115 1.47 18.03 20.47
N MET A 116 2.79 18.02 20.68
CA MET A 116 3.68 19.07 20.18
C MET A 116 3.66 19.17 18.65
N THR A 117 3.52 18.05 17.92
CA THR A 117 3.36 18.09 16.46
C THR A 117 2.00 18.57 15.99
N LEU A 118 1.02 18.66 16.89
CA LEU A 118 -0.34 19.16 16.64
C LEU A 118 -0.51 20.64 17.04
N ARG A 119 0.48 21.25 17.69
CA ARG A 119 0.45 22.68 18.03
C ARG A 119 0.86 23.49 16.81
N MET A 120 0.01 24.43 16.43
CA MET A 120 0.27 25.37 15.35
C MET A 120 0.42 26.76 15.96
N ASP A 121 1.57 27.40 15.74
CA ASP A 121 1.86 28.73 16.26
C ASP A 121 1.17 29.82 15.41
N SER A 122 0.70 29.49 14.21
CA SER A 122 -0.04 30.41 13.35
C SER A 122 -1.05 29.75 12.39
N PRO A 123 -2.06 30.50 11.90
CA PRO A 123 -2.94 30.04 10.82
C PRO A 123 -2.20 29.67 9.52
N GLN A 124 -1.01 30.25 9.29
CA GLN A 124 -0.18 29.91 8.13
C GLN A 124 0.41 28.50 8.27
N GLU A 125 0.86 28.12 9.47
CA GLU A 125 1.36 26.76 9.72
C GLU A 125 0.24 25.72 9.60
N LEU A 126 -0.98 26.03 10.04
CA LEU A 126 -2.14 25.17 9.81
C LEU A 126 -2.42 24.99 8.32
N PHE A 127 -2.38 26.08 7.54
CA PHE A 127 -2.55 26.00 6.09
C PHE A 127 -1.46 25.15 5.45
N ASP A 128 -0.20 25.36 5.82
CA ASP A 128 0.95 24.60 5.32
C ASP A 128 0.89 23.11 5.74
N PHE A 129 0.35 22.82 6.93
CA PHE A 129 0.11 21.47 7.45
C PHE A 129 -1.01 20.75 6.70
N LEU A 130 -2.16 21.42 6.47
CA LEU A 130 -3.27 20.89 5.69
C LEU A 130 -2.88 20.68 4.23
N GLN A 131 -2.14 21.63 3.65
CA GLN A 131 -1.57 21.49 2.32
C GLN A 131 -0.56 20.34 2.28
N GLY A 132 0.27 20.18 3.31
CA GLY A 132 1.19 19.05 3.45
C GLY A 132 0.48 17.69 3.52
N GLN A 133 -0.60 17.57 4.30
CA GLN A 133 -1.42 16.34 4.35
C GLN A 133 -2.08 16.04 2.99
N GLN A 134 -2.56 17.08 2.30
CA GLN A 134 -3.10 16.95 0.95
C GLN A 134 -2.02 16.51 -0.04
N ASP A 135 -0.86 17.15 -0.06
CA ASP A 135 0.23 16.87 -1.01
C ASP A 135 0.85 15.48 -0.81
N LEU A 136 0.87 14.98 0.43
CA LEU A 136 1.29 13.60 0.75
C LEU A 136 0.37 12.54 0.15
N GLN A 137 -0.92 12.84 0.06
CA GLN A 137 -1.94 11.91 -0.42
C GLN A 137 -2.25 12.11 -1.91
N ALA A 138 -2.09 13.33 -2.42
CA ALA A 138 -2.41 13.72 -3.78
C ALA A 138 -1.20 13.56 -4.73
N ARG A 139 -0.63 12.35 -4.75
CA ARG A 139 0.56 11.98 -5.55
C ARG A 139 0.41 12.24 -7.06
N PHE A 140 -0.82 12.23 -7.58
CA PHE A 140 -1.14 12.37 -9.00
C PHE A 140 -1.87 13.70 -9.30
N THR A 141 -1.30 14.81 -8.85
CA THR A 141 -1.86 16.16 -9.01
C THR A 141 -0.92 17.11 -9.77
N GLY A 142 -1.48 18.21 -10.26
CA GLY A 142 -0.76 19.18 -11.09
C GLY A 142 -1.01 19.01 -12.58
N ASP A 143 -0.49 19.96 -13.37
CA ASP A 143 -0.83 20.11 -14.78
C ASP A 143 -0.49 18.88 -15.63
N PHE A 144 0.65 18.24 -15.36
CA PHE A 144 1.05 17.01 -16.04
C PHE A 144 -0.02 15.91 -15.89
N PHE A 145 -0.45 15.62 -14.66
CA PHE A 145 -1.44 14.58 -14.40
C PHE A 145 -2.84 14.99 -14.83
N ASN A 146 -3.18 16.28 -14.83
CA ASN A 146 -4.43 16.79 -15.39
C ASN A 146 -4.50 16.55 -16.90
N GLN A 147 -3.42 16.82 -17.63
CA GLN A 147 -3.33 16.51 -19.05
C GLN A 147 -3.36 15.00 -19.30
N LEU A 148 -2.62 14.21 -18.52
CA LEU A 148 -2.63 12.75 -18.64
C LEU A 148 -4.03 12.16 -18.42
N ARG A 149 -4.76 12.65 -17.40
CA ARG A 149 -6.14 12.26 -17.13
C ARG A 149 -7.06 12.64 -18.28
N TYR A 150 -6.93 13.86 -18.82
CA TYR A 150 -7.69 14.29 -19.99
C TYR A 150 -7.44 13.38 -21.20
N MET A 151 -6.19 13.01 -21.47
CA MET A 151 -5.85 12.09 -22.57
C MET A 151 -6.46 10.71 -22.36
N LEU A 152 -6.40 10.16 -21.13
CA LEU A 152 -6.96 8.85 -20.80
C LEU A 152 -8.49 8.79 -20.91
N THR A 153 -9.20 9.92 -20.79
CA THR A 153 -10.65 10.00 -21.01
C THR A 153 -11.05 10.17 -22.47
N GLN A 154 -10.10 10.45 -23.37
CA GLN A 154 -10.35 10.45 -24.81
C GLN A 154 -10.31 9.02 -25.38
N ASP A 155 -10.76 8.88 -26.63
CA ASP A 155 -10.60 7.66 -27.41
C ASP A 155 -9.11 7.48 -27.79
N THR A 156 -8.36 6.88 -26.87
CA THR A 156 -6.92 6.62 -26.96
C THR A 156 -6.62 5.14 -27.21
N SER A 157 -5.49 4.89 -27.87
CA SER A 157 -5.03 3.53 -28.16
C SER A 157 -4.79 2.70 -26.90
N GLY A 158 -4.96 1.37 -27.01
CA GLY A 158 -4.63 0.44 -25.92
C GLY A 158 -3.15 0.55 -25.50
N SER A 159 -2.26 0.70 -26.46
CA SER A 159 -0.82 0.90 -26.23
C SER A 159 -0.51 2.17 -25.42
N PHE A 160 -1.24 3.27 -25.66
CA PHE A 160 -1.10 4.48 -24.86
C PHE A 160 -1.54 4.25 -23.42
N LYS A 161 -2.71 3.61 -23.22
CA LYS A 161 -3.22 3.30 -21.87
C LYS A 161 -2.25 2.41 -21.10
N GLU A 162 -1.66 1.40 -21.73
CA GLU A 162 -0.63 0.56 -21.12
C GLU A 162 0.63 1.35 -20.75
N ALA A 163 1.13 2.21 -21.65
CA ALA A 163 2.28 3.05 -21.37
C ALA A 163 2.01 4.04 -20.23
N ALA A 164 0.83 4.65 -20.21
CA ALA A 164 0.40 5.56 -19.14
C ALA A 164 0.30 4.84 -17.80
N LEU A 165 -0.29 3.65 -17.75
CA LEU A 165 -0.37 2.84 -16.52
C LEU A 165 1.02 2.44 -16.03
N ALA A 166 1.91 2.02 -16.94
CA ALA A 166 3.28 1.67 -16.59
C ALA A 166 4.04 2.89 -16.01
N PHE A 167 3.90 4.06 -16.64
CA PHE A 167 4.46 5.31 -16.14
C PHE A 167 3.90 5.67 -14.76
N LEU A 168 2.58 5.61 -14.56
CA LEU A 168 1.94 5.92 -13.27
C LEU A 168 2.43 4.98 -12.16
N LYS A 169 2.60 3.68 -12.46
CA LYS A 169 3.19 2.71 -11.54
C LYS A 169 4.64 3.07 -11.21
N GLY A 170 5.46 3.35 -12.22
CA GLY A 170 6.85 3.76 -12.04
C GLY A 170 7.00 5.03 -11.21
N TYR A 171 6.16 6.04 -11.49
CA TYR A 171 6.12 7.29 -10.73
C TYR A 171 5.73 7.05 -9.26
N ASN A 172 4.73 6.21 -9.00
CA ASN A 172 4.35 5.84 -7.63
C ASN A 172 5.51 5.16 -6.88
N ASN A 173 6.20 4.23 -7.54
CA ASN A 173 7.32 3.52 -6.96
C ASN A 173 8.51 4.45 -6.69
N TYR A 174 8.86 5.33 -7.63
CA TYR A 174 9.93 6.34 -7.46
C TYR A 174 9.62 7.31 -6.31
N THR A 175 8.40 7.86 -6.26
CA THR A 175 8.01 8.79 -5.18
C THR A 175 7.87 8.11 -3.82
N SER A 176 7.68 6.78 -3.80
CA SER A 176 7.68 5.97 -2.58
C SER A 176 9.07 5.49 -2.15
N GLY A 177 10.13 5.77 -2.91
CA GLY A 177 11.42 5.08 -2.78
C GLY A 177 12.05 5.17 -1.39
N GLU A 178 12.08 6.37 -0.79
CA GLU A 178 12.59 6.57 0.58
C GLU A 178 11.80 5.77 1.63
N HIS A 179 10.47 5.82 1.54
CA HIS A 179 9.59 5.06 2.44
C HIS A 179 9.77 3.54 2.24
N LEU A 180 9.87 3.08 1.00
CA LEU A 180 10.11 1.68 0.70
C LEU A 180 11.46 1.21 1.26
N LEU A 181 12.49 2.05 1.22
CA LEU A 181 13.80 1.74 1.82
C LEU A 181 13.69 1.59 3.34
N GLN A 182 12.95 2.48 4.02
CA GLN A 182 12.68 2.38 5.46
C GLN A 182 11.87 1.11 5.80
N GLN A 183 10.84 0.79 5.02
CA GLN A 183 10.07 -0.44 5.20
C GLN A 183 10.93 -1.69 5.01
N LEU A 184 11.84 -1.68 4.03
CA LEU A 184 12.80 -2.76 3.84
C LEU A 184 13.72 -2.92 5.05
N HIS A 185 14.20 -1.82 5.64
CA HIS A 185 15.00 -1.86 6.87
C HIS A 185 14.23 -2.53 8.02
N SER A 186 13.03 -2.03 8.34
CA SER A 186 12.21 -2.59 9.43
C SER A 186 11.87 -4.06 9.20
N LEU A 187 11.52 -4.45 7.97
CA LEU A 187 11.25 -5.85 7.64
C LEU A 187 12.48 -6.73 7.77
N MET A 188 13.68 -6.23 7.45
CA MET A 188 14.91 -6.99 7.66
C MET A 188 15.19 -7.16 9.16
N ASP A 189 15.00 -6.15 9.98
CA ASP A 189 15.14 -6.26 11.45
C ASP A 189 14.17 -7.32 12.02
N ASP A 190 12.92 -7.31 11.57
CA ASP A 190 11.90 -8.28 11.99
C ASP A 190 12.25 -9.70 11.56
N ILE A 191 12.67 -9.88 10.30
CA ILE A 191 13.11 -11.17 9.78
C ILE A 191 14.30 -11.70 10.59
N GLU A 192 15.29 -10.86 10.89
CA GLU A 192 16.45 -11.27 11.71
C GLU A 192 16.01 -11.83 13.08
N GLN A 193 15.03 -11.19 13.72
CA GLN A 193 14.50 -11.64 15.01
C GLN A 193 13.73 -12.96 14.91
N LEU A 194 13.04 -13.21 13.79
CA LEU A 194 12.32 -14.45 13.53
C LEU A 194 13.25 -15.62 13.17
N LEU A 195 14.42 -15.35 12.57
CA LEU A 195 15.38 -16.40 12.21
C LEU A 195 15.91 -17.14 13.46
N GLN A 196 16.21 -18.43 13.27
CA GLN A 196 16.98 -19.21 14.23
C GLN A 196 18.37 -18.58 14.46
N ARG A 197 18.85 -18.61 15.71
CA ARG A 197 20.09 -17.92 16.13
C ARG A 197 21.31 -18.20 15.25
N SER A 198 21.46 -19.41 14.73
CA SER A 198 22.58 -19.80 13.86
C SER A 198 22.60 -19.10 12.50
N PHE A 199 21.48 -18.52 12.06
CA PHE A 199 21.34 -17.87 10.76
C PHE A 199 21.32 -16.33 10.86
N ARG A 200 21.20 -15.79 12.07
CA ARG A 200 21.05 -14.33 12.28
C ARG A 200 22.27 -13.56 11.84
N GLU A 201 23.47 -14.06 12.15
CA GLU A 201 24.71 -13.37 11.81
C GLU A 201 24.88 -13.26 10.29
N GLU A 202 24.69 -14.37 9.55
CA GLU A 202 24.77 -14.37 8.08
C GLU A 202 23.71 -13.44 7.45
N PHE A 203 22.51 -13.38 8.02
CA PHE A 203 21.47 -12.48 7.56
C PHE A 203 21.81 -11.01 7.83
N ARG A 204 22.28 -10.71 9.05
CA ARG A 204 22.68 -9.36 9.46
C ARG A 204 23.81 -8.82 8.61
N GLU A 205 24.82 -9.63 8.30
CA GLU A 205 25.90 -9.23 7.39
C GLU A 205 25.39 -8.78 6.00
N MET A 206 24.30 -9.38 5.50
CA MET A 206 23.67 -8.93 4.27
C MET A 206 22.87 -7.64 4.44
N ALA A 207 22.14 -7.49 5.56
CA ALA A 207 21.42 -6.27 5.88
C ALA A 207 22.36 -5.08 6.08
N ASP A 208 23.48 -5.27 6.78
CA ASP A 208 24.52 -4.24 7.01
C ASP A 208 25.24 -3.82 5.71
N ALA A 209 25.23 -4.67 4.69
CA ALA A 209 25.81 -4.36 3.39
C ALA A 209 24.90 -3.53 2.47
N MET A 210 23.65 -3.28 2.89
CA MET A 210 22.73 -2.36 2.20
C MET A 210 23.18 -0.91 2.38
N ASN A 211 22.91 -0.09 1.37
CA ASN A 211 23.03 1.36 1.47
C ASN A 211 21.70 1.96 1.99
N TRP A 212 21.58 2.11 3.30
CA TRP A 212 20.39 2.68 3.94
C TRP A 212 20.26 4.20 3.78
N GLU A 213 21.33 4.86 3.33
CA GLU A 213 21.36 6.30 3.03
C GLU A 213 21.26 6.57 1.52
N ALA A 214 20.82 5.58 0.73
CA ALA A 214 20.69 5.71 -0.71
C ALA A 214 19.74 6.86 -1.07
N ALA A 215 20.18 7.72 -2.00
CA ALA A 215 19.35 8.79 -2.52
C ALA A 215 18.12 8.22 -3.24
N ASN A 216 17.02 8.98 -3.26
CA ASN A 216 15.80 8.50 -3.92
C ASN A 216 16.05 8.22 -5.41
N GLY A 217 15.62 7.05 -5.88
CA GLY A 217 15.87 6.58 -7.23
C GLY A 217 17.23 5.91 -7.48
N ASP A 218 18.14 5.92 -6.51
CA ASP A 218 19.38 5.12 -6.53
C ASP A 218 19.15 3.76 -5.86
N THR A 219 18.60 2.82 -6.63
CA THR A 219 18.09 1.54 -6.09
C THR A 219 18.98 0.36 -6.46
N GLN A 220 19.95 0.55 -7.36
CA GLN A 220 20.62 -0.54 -8.07
C GLN A 220 21.45 -1.45 -7.15
N GLN A 221 22.26 -0.87 -6.26
CA GLN A 221 23.09 -1.63 -5.32
C GLN A 221 22.22 -2.49 -4.40
N ASN A 222 21.26 -1.85 -3.74
CA ASN A 222 20.33 -2.47 -2.80
C ASN A 222 19.49 -3.56 -3.47
N ALA A 223 18.91 -3.28 -4.65
CA ALA A 223 18.14 -4.25 -5.41
C ALA A 223 18.99 -5.47 -5.82
N SER A 224 20.24 -5.26 -6.21
CA SER A 224 21.17 -6.35 -6.56
C SER A 224 21.52 -7.23 -5.36
N LEU A 225 21.69 -6.63 -4.18
CA LEU A 225 21.96 -7.38 -2.95
C LEU A 225 20.73 -8.19 -2.50
N ILE A 226 19.55 -7.58 -2.52
CA ILE A 226 18.30 -8.24 -2.15
C ILE A 226 18.02 -9.42 -3.10
N SER A 227 18.01 -9.18 -4.41
CA SER A 227 17.69 -10.22 -5.40
C SER A 227 18.78 -11.28 -5.54
N GLY A 228 20.05 -10.90 -5.46
CA GLY A 228 21.18 -11.80 -5.69
C GLY A 228 21.62 -12.60 -4.47
N ARG A 229 21.36 -12.11 -3.25
CA ARG A 229 21.85 -12.76 -2.02
C ARG A 229 20.75 -13.03 -1.00
N MET A 230 19.99 -11.99 -0.64
CA MET A 230 19.05 -12.08 0.48
C MET A 230 17.84 -12.99 0.19
N ILE A 231 17.17 -12.81 -0.95
CA ILE A 231 16.04 -13.65 -1.35
C ILE A 231 16.47 -15.13 -1.50
N PRO A 232 17.59 -15.46 -2.17
CA PRO A 232 18.11 -16.82 -2.21
C PRO A 232 18.39 -17.42 -0.82
N PHE A 233 18.98 -16.63 0.09
CA PHE A 233 19.23 -17.07 1.46
C PHE A 233 17.93 -17.41 2.19
N LEU A 234 16.93 -16.51 2.17
CA LEU A 234 15.65 -16.72 2.85
C LEU A 234 14.88 -17.91 2.25
N SER A 235 14.91 -18.05 0.92
CA SER A 235 14.32 -19.20 0.23
C SER A 235 14.96 -20.51 0.69
N LYS A 236 16.29 -20.55 0.80
CA LYS A 236 17.02 -21.72 1.29
C LYS A 236 16.69 -21.99 2.76
N TYR A 237 16.69 -20.96 3.61
CA TYR A 237 16.31 -21.06 5.01
C TYR A 237 14.93 -21.72 5.16
N ILE A 238 13.89 -21.12 4.56
CA ILE A 238 12.50 -21.60 4.61
C ILE A 238 12.41 -23.06 4.17
N SER A 239 13.07 -23.41 3.06
CA SER A 239 13.06 -24.80 2.55
C SER A 239 13.71 -25.80 3.51
N SER A 240 14.78 -25.39 4.20
CA SER A 240 15.56 -26.27 5.09
C SER A 240 14.91 -26.43 6.46
N THR A 241 14.32 -25.35 7.00
CA THR A 241 13.70 -25.31 8.32
C THR A 241 12.21 -25.67 8.28
N HIS A 242 11.61 -25.73 7.08
CA HIS A 242 10.17 -25.90 6.88
C HIS A 242 9.36 -24.80 7.57
N ASP A 243 9.93 -23.60 7.66
CA ASP A 243 9.32 -22.42 8.27
C ASP A 243 8.34 -21.76 7.30
N TYR A 244 7.15 -22.35 7.21
CA TYR A 244 6.06 -21.87 6.35
C TYR A 244 5.13 -20.85 7.04
N GLY A 245 5.52 -20.35 8.21
CA GLY A 245 4.75 -19.37 8.99
C GLY A 245 5.38 -17.97 8.92
N PRO A 246 5.72 -17.35 10.06
CA PRO A 246 6.10 -15.93 10.12
C PRO A 246 7.27 -15.52 9.20
N VAL A 247 8.31 -16.34 9.09
CA VAL A 247 9.48 -15.99 8.25
C VAL A 247 9.11 -15.97 6.77
N ARG A 248 8.25 -16.90 6.32
CA ARG A 248 7.78 -16.94 4.94
C ARG A 248 6.95 -15.71 4.60
N ASP A 249 6.03 -15.33 5.47
CA ASP A 249 5.13 -14.20 5.22
C ASP A 249 5.91 -12.87 5.22
N ALA A 250 6.81 -12.69 6.18
CA ALA A 250 7.73 -11.55 6.20
C ALA A 250 8.64 -11.52 4.95
N THR A 251 9.12 -12.68 4.48
CA THR A 251 9.91 -12.78 3.25
C THR A 251 9.10 -12.39 2.01
N MET A 252 7.83 -12.78 1.92
CA MET A 252 6.97 -12.38 0.80
C MET A 252 6.72 -10.87 0.78
N LEU A 253 6.48 -10.28 1.95
CA LEU A 253 6.32 -8.83 2.09
C LEU A 253 7.63 -8.08 1.74
N LEU A 254 8.78 -8.61 2.16
CA LEU A 254 10.09 -8.10 1.77
C LEU A 254 10.26 -8.13 0.25
N ILE A 255 9.94 -9.24 -0.42
CA ILE A 255 10.02 -9.38 -1.88
C ILE A 255 9.12 -8.35 -2.57
N PHE A 256 7.88 -8.19 -2.09
CA PHE A 256 6.94 -7.23 -2.66
C PHE A 256 7.48 -5.79 -2.59
N ASN A 257 7.98 -5.37 -1.41
CA ASN A 257 8.56 -4.04 -1.23
C ASN A 257 9.87 -3.88 -2.02
N ALA A 258 10.69 -4.93 -2.12
CA ALA A 258 11.93 -4.91 -2.88
C ALA A 258 11.69 -4.72 -4.38
N VAL A 259 10.68 -5.38 -4.95
CA VAL A 259 10.29 -5.19 -6.35
C VAL A 259 9.81 -3.76 -6.58
N ARG A 260 8.98 -3.21 -5.70
CA ARG A 260 8.53 -1.81 -5.81
C ARG A 260 9.69 -0.83 -5.69
N TYR A 261 10.60 -1.07 -4.76
CA TYR A 261 11.79 -0.25 -4.57
C TYR A 261 12.69 -0.30 -5.81
N GLN A 262 12.96 -1.50 -6.34
CA GLN A 262 13.72 -1.67 -7.58
C GLN A 262 13.07 -0.97 -8.78
N ASP A 263 11.75 -1.13 -8.96
CA ASP A 263 10.96 -0.45 -9.99
C ASP A 263 10.93 1.10 -9.80
N GLY A 264 11.36 1.60 -8.64
CA GLY A 264 11.49 3.02 -8.32
C GLY A 264 12.80 3.66 -8.77
N GLU A 265 13.61 2.98 -9.58
CA GLU A 265 14.84 3.53 -10.17
C GLU A 265 14.55 4.78 -11.03
N ARG A 266 15.35 5.85 -10.87
CA ARG A 266 15.20 7.08 -11.67
C ARG A 266 15.27 6.82 -13.18
N GLY A 267 16.26 6.04 -13.62
CA GLY A 267 16.43 5.70 -15.04
C GLY A 267 15.27 4.87 -15.59
N MET A 268 14.60 4.07 -14.76
CA MET A 268 13.38 3.37 -15.18
C MET A 268 12.22 4.34 -15.39
N LEU A 269 12.02 5.30 -14.48
CA LEU A 269 10.99 6.34 -14.62
C LEU A 269 11.16 7.15 -15.90
N GLU A 270 12.39 7.58 -16.19
CA GLU A 270 12.72 8.34 -17.40
C GLU A 270 12.41 7.55 -18.68
N ARG A 271 12.80 6.26 -18.75
CA ARG A 271 12.44 5.37 -19.87
C ARG A 271 10.93 5.14 -20.03
N LEU A 272 10.19 5.09 -18.92
CA LEU A 272 8.73 4.96 -18.96
C LEU A 272 8.07 6.24 -19.50
N LEU A 273 8.63 7.41 -19.18
CA LEU A 273 8.19 8.68 -19.77
C LEU A 273 8.47 8.71 -21.27
N GLU A 274 9.66 8.32 -21.71
CA GLU A 274 10.01 8.25 -23.13
C GLU A 274 9.03 7.36 -23.89
N ARG A 275 8.73 6.17 -23.37
CA ARG A 275 7.75 5.26 -23.96
C ARG A 275 6.34 5.88 -24.04
N LEU A 276 5.95 6.69 -23.06
CA LEU A 276 4.69 7.41 -23.08
C LEU A 276 4.67 8.49 -24.18
N MET A 277 5.78 9.22 -24.32
CA MET A 277 5.98 10.26 -25.33
C MET A 277 6.01 9.72 -26.76
N ASP A 278 6.53 8.51 -26.98
CA ASP A 278 6.58 7.85 -28.29
C ASP A 278 5.20 7.52 -28.90
N SER A 279 4.13 7.67 -28.12
CA SER A 279 2.77 7.43 -28.60
C SER A 279 2.21 8.63 -29.38
N ARG A 280 1.56 8.35 -30.51
CA ARG A 280 0.88 9.37 -31.33
C ARG A 280 -0.23 10.11 -30.57
N ASP A 281 -0.85 9.42 -29.61
CA ASP A 281 -1.88 10.00 -28.74
C ASP A 281 -1.28 11.09 -27.84
N PHE A 282 -0.11 10.82 -27.25
CA PHE A 282 0.59 11.79 -26.41
C PHE A 282 1.08 12.99 -27.23
N GLU A 283 1.75 12.75 -28.36
CA GLU A 283 2.24 13.82 -29.25
C GLU A 283 1.12 14.76 -29.70
N ARG A 284 -0.07 14.23 -29.97
CA ARG A 284 -1.22 15.00 -30.45
C ARG A 284 -1.86 15.87 -29.36
N MET A 285 -1.86 15.42 -28.11
CA MET A 285 -2.72 15.98 -27.07
C MET A 285 -1.96 16.63 -25.91
N PHE A 286 -0.75 16.16 -25.59
CA PHE A 286 0.06 16.74 -24.53
C PHE A 286 0.62 18.09 -24.99
N LYS A 287 0.52 19.09 -24.12
CA LYS A 287 0.97 20.47 -24.36
C LYS A 287 2.15 20.79 -23.46
N GLY A 288 3.21 21.29 -24.09
CA GLY A 288 4.45 21.69 -23.42
C GLY A 288 5.51 20.59 -23.43
N ASP A 289 6.58 20.82 -22.68
CA ASP A 289 7.69 19.88 -22.56
C ASP A 289 7.40 18.88 -21.42
N ALA A 290 7.24 17.61 -21.77
CA ALA A 290 6.94 16.55 -20.81
C ALA A 290 8.12 16.24 -19.89
N GLN A 291 9.37 16.37 -20.38
CA GLN A 291 10.58 16.13 -19.60
C GLN A 291 10.80 17.25 -18.59
N GLU A 292 10.62 18.50 -19.01
CA GLU A 292 10.65 19.65 -18.12
C GLU A 292 9.53 19.58 -17.07
N SER A 293 8.33 19.15 -17.50
CA SER A 293 7.19 18.96 -16.58
C SER A 293 7.48 17.88 -15.55
N LEU A 294 8.08 16.76 -15.95
CA LEU A 294 8.51 15.71 -15.02
C LEU A 294 9.59 16.24 -14.06
N ALA A 295 10.62 16.92 -14.55
CA ALA A 295 11.66 17.50 -13.69
C ALA A 295 11.06 18.41 -12.61
N LYS A 296 10.13 19.30 -13.00
CA LYS A 296 9.39 20.16 -12.06
C LYS A 296 8.53 19.37 -11.07
N LEU A 297 7.93 18.26 -11.48
CA LEU A 297 7.19 17.39 -10.56
C LEU A 297 8.12 16.74 -9.52
N LEU A 298 9.31 16.31 -9.94
CA LEU A 298 10.28 15.67 -9.06
C LEU A 298 10.92 16.68 -8.09
N ASP A 299 11.18 17.90 -8.55
CA ASP A 299 11.75 18.99 -7.76
C ASP A 299 10.70 19.69 -6.88
N GLY A 300 9.45 19.77 -7.35
CA GLY A 300 8.36 20.57 -6.79
C GLY A 300 7.53 19.88 -5.70
N GLY A 301 8.00 18.76 -5.14
CA GLY A 301 7.32 18.17 -3.98
C GLY A 301 7.43 19.07 -2.73
N PRO A 302 6.67 18.76 -1.66
CA PRO A 302 6.56 19.63 -0.48
C PRO A 302 7.94 20.04 0.05
N SER A 303 8.06 21.30 0.49
CA SER A 303 9.32 21.83 1.00
C SER A 303 9.93 20.89 2.05
N THR A 304 11.27 20.83 2.15
CA THR A 304 11.96 19.95 3.12
C THR A 304 11.42 20.12 4.54
N SER A 305 11.02 21.34 4.92
CA SER A 305 10.36 21.65 6.19
C SER A 305 8.97 21.03 6.31
N GLN A 306 8.11 21.14 5.30
CA GLN A 306 6.79 20.49 5.28
C GLN A 306 6.91 18.96 5.34
N ARG A 307 7.83 18.37 4.56
CA ARG A 307 8.10 16.93 4.63
C ARG A 307 8.59 16.49 6.01
N ALA A 308 9.50 17.24 6.62
CA ALA A 308 10.03 16.93 7.94
C ALA A 308 8.94 17.03 9.04
N MET A 309 8.09 18.05 8.98
CA MET A 309 6.96 18.21 9.90
C MET A 309 5.98 17.03 9.77
N MET A 310 5.63 16.64 8.53
CA MET A 310 4.72 15.53 8.30
C MET A 310 5.33 14.18 8.68
N LYS A 311 6.62 13.98 8.38
CA LYS A 311 7.35 12.77 8.78
C LYS A 311 7.37 12.63 10.30
N SER A 312 7.69 13.71 11.01
CA SER A 312 7.67 13.74 12.48
C SER A 312 6.28 13.42 13.03
N PHE A 313 5.22 13.99 12.46
CA PHE A 313 3.84 13.68 12.83
C PHE A 313 3.51 12.19 12.65
N ALA A 314 3.82 11.62 11.47
CA ALA A 314 3.55 10.21 11.17
C ALA A 314 4.37 9.25 12.04
N ASP A 315 5.65 9.55 12.29
CA ASP A 315 6.55 8.77 13.14
C ASP A 315 6.07 8.78 14.60
N ASN A 316 5.64 9.94 15.13
CA ASN A 316 5.12 10.04 16.50
C ASN A 316 3.76 9.35 16.66
N LEU A 317 2.86 9.49 15.67
CA LEU A 317 1.58 8.80 15.67
C LEU A 317 1.77 7.28 15.63
N SER A 318 2.59 6.78 14.71
CA SER A 318 2.85 5.34 14.59
C SER A 318 3.53 4.77 15.84
N GLY A 319 4.51 5.50 16.41
CA GLY A 319 5.14 5.13 17.68
C GLY A 319 4.15 5.06 18.84
N LEU A 320 3.25 6.05 18.95
CA LEU A 320 2.20 6.09 19.97
C LEU A 320 1.24 4.91 19.83
N LEU A 321 0.76 4.64 18.60
CA LEU A 321 -0.17 3.55 18.33
C LEU A 321 0.45 2.17 18.61
N LEU A 322 1.70 1.96 18.19
CA LEU A 322 2.43 0.70 18.43
C LEU A 322 2.64 0.45 19.92
N ARG A 323 3.07 1.46 20.70
CA ARG A 323 3.26 1.30 22.14
C ARG A 323 1.93 1.13 22.88
N GLY A 324 0.89 1.84 22.45
CA GLY A 324 -0.46 1.71 22.96
C GLY A 324 -1.07 0.32 22.73
N ALA A 325 -0.96 -0.22 21.51
CA ALA A 325 -1.43 -1.55 21.16
C ALA A 325 -0.66 -2.67 21.90
N ASN A 326 0.60 -2.43 22.26
CA ASN A 326 1.41 -3.31 23.11
C ASN A 326 1.08 -3.21 24.61
N GLY A 327 0.06 -2.42 25.00
CA GLY A 327 -0.41 -2.31 26.39
C GLY A 327 0.45 -1.43 27.29
N GLN A 328 1.40 -0.70 26.72
CA GLN A 328 2.27 0.22 27.49
C GLN A 328 1.51 1.47 27.96
N ALA A 329 0.34 1.70 27.37
CA ALA A 329 -0.61 2.76 27.68
C ALA A 329 -1.74 2.29 28.64
N GLY A 330 -1.55 1.17 29.35
CA GLY A 330 -2.60 0.52 30.14
C GLY A 330 -3.35 -0.54 29.32
N LEU A 331 -3.61 -1.69 29.94
CA LEU A 331 -4.26 -2.84 29.29
C LEU A 331 -5.70 -2.54 28.88
N GLU A 332 -6.35 -1.64 29.60
CA GLU A 332 -7.69 -1.13 29.35
C GLU A 332 -7.81 -0.32 28.05
N ASN A 333 -6.71 0.27 27.58
CA ASN A 333 -6.68 1.15 26.40
C ASN A 333 -6.26 0.42 25.12
N VAL A 334 -5.71 -0.79 25.23
CA VAL A 334 -5.22 -1.61 24.10
C VAL A 334 -6.26 -1.72 22.98
N GLN A 335 -7.51 -1.98 23.33
CA GLN A 335 -8.58 -2.13 22.34
C GLN A 335 -8.83 -0.84 21.54
N GLN A 336 -8.69 0.32 22.18
CA GLN A 336 -8.88 1.62 21.52
C GLN A 336 -7.77 1.87 20.49
N PHE A 337 -6.52 1.53 20.83
CA PHE A 337 -5.39 1.62 19.90
C PHE A 337 -5.57 0.69 18.69
N TYR A 338 -6.05 -0.54 18.90
CA TYR A 338 -6.41 -1.43 17.79
C TYR A 338 -7.54 -0.87 16.92
N THR A 339 -8.57 -0.26 17.52
CA THR A 339 -9.64 0.41 16.78
C THR A 339 -9.11 1.56 15.92
N ILE A 340 -8.17 2.36 16.43
CA ILE A 340 -7.57 3.45 15.66
C ILE A 340 -6.69 2.90 14.53
N MET A 341 -5.86 1.89 14.80
CA MET A 341 -5.01 1.25 13.78
C MET A 341 -5.84 0.61 12.66
N ASN A 342 -6.91 -0.11 13.01
CA ASN A 342 -7.79 -0.76 12.03
C ASN A 342 -8.68 0.24 11.30
N GLY A 343 -9.05 1.35 11.96
CA GLY A 343 -9.88 2.40 11.41
C GLY A 343 -9.16 3.32 10.43
N MET A 344 -7.86 3.56 10.62
CA MET A 344 -7.03 4.24 9.63
C MET A 344 -6.88 3.34 8.41
N LEU A 345 -7.67 3.59 7.36
CA LEU A 345 -7.63 2.79 6.13
C LEU A 345 -6.38 3.19 5.34
N LEU A 346 -5.24 2.54 5.65
CA LEU A 346 -3.91 2.96 5.20
C LEU A 346 -3.63 2.77 3.69
N ASN A 347 -4.42 1.98 2.95
CA ASN A 347 -4.58 2.05 1.46
C ASN A 347 -5.28 0.79 0.90
N GLU A 348 -6.59 0.81 0.57
CA GLU A 348 -7.17 -0.37 -0.11
C GLU A 348 -8.23 -0.10 -1.20
N SER A 349 -8.28 1.07 -1.83
CA SER A 349 -9.07 1.19 -3.06
C SER A 349 -8.42 2.07 -4.13
N VAL A 350 -8.05 1.43 -5.24
CA VAL A 350 -7.67 2.10 -6.50
C VAL A 350 -8.85 2.92 -7.07
N TYR A 351 -10.09 2.55 -6.71
CA TYR A 351 -11.32 3.13 -7.25
C TYR A 351 -11.90 4.27 -6.40
N MET A 352 -11.55 4.34 -5.11
CA MET A 352 -11.92 5.42 -4.20
C MET A 352 -10.74 5.76 -3.29
N PRO A 353 -9.85 6.70 -3.70
CA PRO A 353 -8.84 7.20 -2.79
C PRO A 353 -9.53 7.92 -1.63
N LEU A 354 -9.40 7.41 -0.40
CA LEU A 354 -9.82 8.14 0.79
C LEU A 354 -8.67 9.02 1.27
N LEU A 355 -9.01 10.28 1.51
CA LEU A 355 -8.13 11.18 2.22
C LEU A 355 -8.51 11.14 3.69
N HIS A 356 -7.61 10.62 4.54
CA HIS A 356 -7.76 10.77 5.99
C HIS A 356 -7.07 12.06 6.36
N PHE A 357 -7.86 13.06 6.73
CA PHE A 357 -7.33 14.25 7.38
C PHE A 357 -7.44 14.04 8.89
N ILE A 358 -6.32 14.14 9.58
CA ILE A 358 -6.29 14.21 11.03
C ILE A 358 -6.09 15.68 11.35
N ILE A 359 -7.16 16.35 11.78
CA ILE A 359 -7.20 17.80 12.04
C ILE A 359 -7.45 18.12 13.53
N PRO A 360 -6.74 17.53 14.50
CA PRO A 360 -6.64 18.13 15.82
C PRO A 360 -5.53 19.15 15.79
N PHE A 361 -5.82 20.41 16.09
CA PHE A 361 -4.76 21.38 16.31
C PHE A 361 -5.08 22.26 17.49
N GLN A 362 -4.03 22.64 18.23
CA GLN A 362 -4.16 23.66 19.25
C GLN A 362 -3.74 24.99 18.63
N LEU A 363 -4.69 25.92 18.51
CA LEU A 363 -4.42 27.28 18.03
C LEU A 363 -4.51 28.25 19.21
N GLU A 364 -3.42 28.97 19.48
CA GLU A 364 -3.35 29.99 20.55
C GLU A 364 -3.83 29.48 21.93
N GLY A 365 -3.59 28.19 22.23
CA GLY A 365 -3.96 27.57 23.50
C GLY A 365 -5.37 26.96 23.55
N ASN A 366 -6.19 27.12 22.51
CA ASN A 366 -7.51 26.50 22.40
C ASN A 366 -7.43 25.20 21.60
N ASN A 367 -8.05 24.13 22.12
CA ASN A 367 -8.24 22.87 21.38
C ASN A 367 -9.31 23.07 20.31
N VAL A 368 -9.01 22.69 19.07
CA VAL A 368 -9.93 22.76 17.91
C VAL A 368 -10.06 21.38 17.27
#